data_AF-A0A7V5VYJ7-F1
#
_entry.id   AF-A0A7V5VYJ7-F1
#
_cell.length_a   1.000
_cell.length_b   1.000
_cell.length_c   1.000
_cell.angle_alpha   90.00
_cell.angle_beta   90.00
_cell.angle_gamma   90.00
#
_symmetry.space_group_name_H-M   'P 1'
#
loop_
_entity.id
_entity.type
_entity.pdbx_description
1 polymer ?
#
loop_
_entity_poly.entity_id
_entity_poly.type
_entity_poly.pdbx_seq_one_letter_code
_entity_poly.pdbx_strand_id
1 'polypeptide(L)'
;MILYAFKSKNYEEKKNEKKYFLNELFIGILLIFNAILYPILFSYIAPTPEKLHQIYSFIGLEAVINIFIWLILIPIWKLENIIFWKYFLKKPQRSYESWKQKIRSRWKDTKLRDFARKLMHFAFLIIILYIWNRFKDNPLPGGWTKEGSAVYYISNIFYGFTIVMTLFDILRLSHWKLFGMFPRFWAELMIKPSELDTFNSSSPMLLTMFPFILFGPPVFFCVV
;
A
#
# COMPACT_ATOMS: atom_id res chain seq x y z
N MET A 1 9.80 -2.59 -7.96
CA MET A 1 8.65 -3.29 -8.58
C MET A 1 8.95 -3.82 -9.99
N ILE A 2 9.35 -2.96 -10.93
CA ILE A 2 9.71 -3.39 -12.30
C ILE A 2 10.76 -4.52 -12.30
N LEU A 3 11.80 -4.40 -11.48
CA LEU A 3 12.79 -5.46 -11.30
C LEU A 3 12.18 -6.79 -10.82
N TYR A 4 11.16 -6.75 -9.96
CA TYR A 4 10.45 -7.95 -9.52
C TYR A 4 9.67 -8.58 -10.68
N ALA A 5 8.93 -7.79 -11.46
CA ALA A 5 8.18 -8.26 -12.62
C ALA A 5 9.11 -8.99 -13.61
N PHE A 6 10.27 -8.41 -13.92
CA PHE A 6 11.26 -9.04 -14.80
C PHE A 6 11.92 -10.28 -14.20
N LYS A 7 12.21 -10.31 -12.90
CA LYS A 7 12.78 -11.49 -12.23
C LYS A 7 11.80 -12.67 -12.19
N SER A 8 10.51 -12.39 -12.05
CA SER A 8 9.46 -13.40 -11.90
C SER A 8 8.76 -13.77 -13.22
N LYS A 9 9.11 -13.13 -14.34
CA LYS A 9 8.50 -13.35 -15.67
C LYS A 9 8.46 -14.82 -16.12
N ASN A 10 9.40 -15.63 -15.63
CA ASN A 10 9.56 -17.04 -16.00
C ASN A 10 8.86 -18.01 -15.05
N TYR A 11 8.18 -17.53 -14.01
CA TYR A 11 7.37 -18.37 -13.13
C TYR A 11 6.20 -18.95 -13.91
N GLU A 12 5.82 -20.18 -13.58
CA GLU A 12 4.85 -20.98 -14.34
C GLU A 12 3.51 -20.26 -14.44
N GLU A 13 3.07 -19.61 -13.36
CA GLU A 13 1.83 -18.84 -13.31
C GLU A 13 1.82 -17.68 -14.32
N LYS A 14 2.97 -17.02 -14.54
CA LYS A 14 3.07 -15.87 -15.46
C LYS A 14 3.30 -16.28 -16.91
N LYS A 15 3.91 -17.44 -17.14
CA LYS A 15 3.98 -18.04 -18.47
C LYS A 15 2.59 -18.42 -18.97
N ASN A 16 1.77 -18.97 -18.09
CA ASN A 16 0.40 -19.38 -18.40
C ASN A 16 -0.57 -18.20 -18.49
N GLU A 17 -0.38 -17.16 -17.67
CA GLU A 17 -1.25 -15.98 -17.62
C GLU A 17 -0.44 -14.69 -17.81
N LYS A 18 -0.11 -14.38 -19.08
CA LYS A 18 0.70 -13.20 -19.46
C LYS A 18 0.18 -11.87 -18.87
N LYS A 19 -1.13 -11.78 -18.60
CA LYS A 19 -1.77 -10.62 -17.95
C LYS A 19 -1.17 -10.29 -16.58
N TYR A 20 -0.67 -11.28 -15.83
CA TYR A 20 -0.04 -11.04 -14.53
C TYR A 20 1.27 -10.25 -14.66
N PHE A 21 2.08 -10.57 -15.66
CA PHE A 21 3.30 -9.81 -15.94
C PHE A 21 2.99 -8.37 -16.36
N LEU A 22 2.01 -8.20 -17.26
CA LEU A 22 1.59 -6.86 -17.71
C LEU A 22 1.06 -6.01 -16.56
N ASN A 23 0.20 -6.57 -15.70
CA ASN A 23 -0.34 -5.85 -14.54
C ASN A 23 0.78 -5.34 -13.62
N GLU A 24 1.78 -6.18 -13.35
CA GLU A 24 2.91 -5.79 -12.51
C GLU A 24 3.82 -4.74 -13.18
N LEU A 25 3.96 -4.80 -14.49
CA LEU A 25 4.68 -3.77 -15.23
C LEU A 25 3.93 -2.43 -15.15
N PHE A 26 2.63 -2.43 -15.39
CA PHE A 26 1.78 -1.24 -15.32
C PHE A 26 1.80 -0.60 -13.94
N ILE A 27 1.58 -1.38 -12.88
CA ILE A 27 1.65 -0.87 -11.50
C ILE A 27 3.06 -0.33 -11.21
N GLY A 28 4.11 -0.99 -11.72
CA GLY A 28 5.49 -0.52 -11.60
C GLY A 28 5.74 0.83 -12.27
N ILE A 29 5.18 1.05 -13.46
CA ILE A 29 5.23 2.33 -14.17
C ILE A 29 4.45 3.41 -13.42
N LEU A 30 3.23 3.10 -12.98
CA LEU A 30 2.39 4.02 -12.20
C LEU A 30 3.04 4.45 -10.88
N LEU A 31 3.76 3.55 -10.22
CA LEU A 31 4.55 3.89 -9.03
C LEU A 31 5.67 4.88 -9.32
N ILE A 32 6.41 4.68 -10.42
CA ILE A 32 7.46 5.63 -10.83
C ILE A 32 6.85 6.97 -11.16
N PHE A 33 5.75 6.98 -11.91
CA PHE A 33 5.05 8.20 -12.27
C PHE A 33 4.58 8.95 -11.03
N ASN A 34 3.94 8.27 -10.07
CA ASN A 34 3.55 8.87 -8.81
C ASN A 34 4.76 9.34 -7.99
N ALA A 35 5.87 8.60 -7.95
CA ALA A 35 7.08 9.03 -7.24
C ALA A 35 7.71 10.31 -7.83
N ILE A 36 7.62 10.50 -9.15
CA ILE A 36 8.09 11.71 -9.83
C ILE A 36 7.11 12.87 -9.60
N LEU A 37 5.81 12.62 -9.74
CA LEU A 37 4.78 13.65 -9.57
C LEU A 37 4.64 14.13 -8.12
N TYR A 38 4.85 13.24 -7.16
CA TYR A 38 4.64 13.51 -5.74
C TYR A 38 5.40 14.74 -5.22
N PRO A 39 6.73 14.88 -5.40
CA PRO A 39 7.44 16.08 -4.99
C PRO A 39 7.04 17.31 -5.82
N ILE A 40 6.80 17.14 -7.13
CA ILE A 40 6.43 18.25 -8.03
C ILE A 40 5.12 18.91 -7.56
N LEU A 41 4.19 18.13 -7.02
CA LEU A 41 2.91 18.61 -6.51
C LEU A 41 3.07 19.78 -5.54
N PHE A 42 4.03 19.67 -4.63
CA PHE A 42 4.20 20.65 -3.56
C PHE A 42 4.75 21.98 -4.05
N SER A 43 5.32 22.02 -5.25
CA SER A 43 5.72 23.27 -5.90
C SER A 43 4.51 24.16 -6.25
N TYR A 44 3.31 23.57 -6.39
CA TYR A 44 2.07 24.30 -6.68
C TYR A 44 1.28 24.70 -5.43
N ILE A 45 1.59 24.10 -4.28
CA ILE A 45 0.85 24.26 -3.02
C ILE A 45 1.67 25.06 -2.00
N ALA A 46 3.00 25.04 -2.12
CA ALA A 46 3.89 25.79 -1.25
C ALA A 46 3.73 27.30 -1.51
N PRO A 47 3.41 28.11 -0.48
CA PRO A 47 3.23 29.55 -0.65
C PRO A 47 4.56 30.28 -0.87
N THR A 48 5.70 29.69 -0.49
CA THR A 48 7.04 30.27 -0.67
C THR A 48 8.10 29.18 -0.94
N PRO A 49 9.26 29.54 -1.52
CA PRO A 49 10.38 28.60 -1.72
C PRO A 49 10.89 27.96 -0.41
N GLU A 50 10.93 28.71 0.70
CA GLU A 50 11.34 28.19 2.01
C GLU A 50 10.38 27.09 2.48
N LYS A 51 9.07 27.24 2.21
CA LYS A 51 8.07 26.22 2.52
C LYS A 51 8.21 25.00 1.64
N LEU A 52 8.55 25.18 0.37
CA LEU A 52 8.86 24.07 -0.52
C LEU A 52 10.08 23.26 -0.01
N HIS A 53 11.13 23.93 0.43
CA HIS A 53 12.28 23.26 1.06
C HIS A 53 11.89 22.52 2.34
N GLN A 54 11.07 23.15 3.19
CA GLN A 54 10.56 22.52 4.41
C GLN A 54 9.76 21.24 4.09
N ILE A 55 8.93 21.26 3.05
CA ILE A 55 8.19 20.08 2.56
C ILE A 55 9.14 18.97 2.14
N TYR A 56 10.13 19.29 1.31
CA TYR A 56 11.08 18.29 0.83
C TYR A 56 11.90 17.69 1.98
N SER A 57 12.26 18.48 2.97
CA SER A 57 12.89 17.97 4.21
C SER A 57 11.97 17.01 4.95
N PHE A 58 10.68 17.33 5.09
CA PHE A 58 9.74 16.43 5.75
C PHE A 58 9.49 15.15 4.95
N ILE A 59 9.32 15.22 3.63
CA ILE A 59 9.20 14.02 2.78
C ILE A 59 10.44 13.15 2.92
N GLY A 60 11.64 13.74 2.94
CA GLY A 60 12.89 13.04 3.18
C GLY A 60 12.91 12.33 4.54
N LEU A 61 12.52 13.04 5.60
CA LEU A 61 12.42 12.48 6.95
C LEU A 61 11.38 11.35 7.03
N GLU A 62 10.21 11.52 6.42
CA GLU A 62 9.16 10.50 6.36
C GLU A 62 9.63 9.26 5.60
N ALA A 63 10.40 9.41 4.51
CA ALA A 63 10.99 8.29 3.80
C ALA A 63 11.97 7.51 4.70
N VAL A 64 12.82 8.21 5.45
CA VAL A 64 13.74 7.61 6.43
C VAL A 64 12.97 6.86 7.52
N ILE A 65 11.95 7.50 8.13
CA ILE A 65 11.10 6.87 9.15
C ILE A 65 10.43 5.61 8.59
N ASN A 66 9.88 5.66 7.37
CA ASN A 66 9.28 4.50 6.72
C ASN A 66 10.28 3.36 6.59
N ILE A 67 11.51 3.63 6.13
CA ILE A 67 12.58 2.62 6.05
C ILE A 67 12.83 2.01 7.44
N PHE A 68 12.98 2.83 8.47
CA PHE A 68 13.19 2.34 9.84
C PHE A 68 12.03 1.47 10.36
N ILE A 69 10.78 1.87 10.11
CA ILE A 69 9.59 1.07 10.45
C ILE A 69 9.70 -0.32 9.82
N TRP A 70 10.03 -0.41 8.54
CA TRP A 70 10.18 -1.71 7.86
C TRP A 70 11.37 -2.52 8.38
N LEU A 71 12.50 -1.86 8.67
CA LEU A 71 13.67 -2.51 9.27
C LEU A 71 13.38 -3.08 10.66
N ILE A 72 12.40 -2.54 11.39
CA ILE A 72 11.97 -3.03 12.70
C ILE A 72 10.86 -4.10 12.57
N LEU A 73 9.84 -3.84 11.75
CA LEU A 73 8.68 -4.72 11.60
C LEU A 73 9.05 -6.08 10.99
N ILE A 74 9.94 -6.12 10.00
CA ILE A 74 10.33 -7.38 9.35
C ILE A 74 11.00 -8.34 10.35
N PRO A 75 12.00 -7.92 11.16
CA PRO A 75 12.52 -8.75 12.24
C PRO A 75 11.47 -9.18 13.26
N ILE A 76 10.58 -8.28 13.70
CA ILE A 76 9.51 -8.62 14.65
C ILE A 76 8.62 -9.72 14.08
N TRP A 77 8.14 -9.56 12.85
CA TRP A 77 7.31 -10.57 12.19
C TRP A 77 8.03 -11.89 11.99
N LYS A 78 9.32 -11.85 11.67
CA LYS A 78 10.16 -13.05 11.58
C LYS A 78 10.27 -13.76 12.93
N LEU A 79 10.47 -13.01 14.03
CA LEU A 79 10.53 -13.55 15.39
C LEU A 79 9.18 -14.13 15.83
N GLU A 80 8.09 -13.41 15.61
CA GLU A 80 6.72 -13.87 15.85
C GLU A 80 6.47 -15.20 15.14
N ASN A 81 6.85 -15.28 13.85
CA ASN A 81 6.74 -16.48 13.04
C ASN A 81 7.58 -17.63 13.65
N ILE A 82 8.83 -17.37 14.06
CA ILE A 82 9.68 -18.40 14.69
C ILE A 82 9.06 -18.91 15.99
N ILE A 83 8.66 -18.01 16.90
CA ILE A 83 8.14 -18.35 18.22
C ILE A 83 6.79 -19.06 18.09
N PHE A 84 5.86 -18.49 17.34
CA PHE A 84 4.51 -19.02 17.21
C PHE A 84 4.49 -20.43 16.59
N TRP A 85 5.27 -20.68 15.53
CA TRP A 85 5.32 -22.02 14.93
C TRP A 85 6.12 -23.03 15.76
N LYS A 86 7.16 -22.58 16.47
CA LYS A 86 7.96 -23.46 17.33
C LYS A 86 7.16 -23.95 18.54
N TYR A 87 6.31 -23.10 19.11
CA TYR A 87 5.67 -23.38 20.40
C TYR A 87 4.17 -23.69 20.34
N PHE A 88 3.40 -23.11 19.41
CA PHE A 88 1.93 -23.21 19.46
C PHE A 88 1.30 -24.18 18.46
N LEU A 89 1.70 -24.15 17.18
CA LEU A 89 0.90 -24.84 16.15
C LEU A 89 1.40 -26.23 15.72
N LYS A 90 2.65 -26.63 16.05
CA LYS A 90 3.30 -27.91 15.65
C LYS A 90 3.15 -28.33 14.16
N LYS A 91 2.55 -27.51 13.30
CA LYS A 91 2.36 -27.72 11.86
C LYS A 91 2.66 -26.42 11.15
N PRO A 92 3.54 -26.39 10.16
CA PRO A 92 3.90 -25.15 9.51
C PRO A 92 2.90 -24.76 8.40
N GLN A 93 2.12 -23.67 8.54
CA GLN A 93 1.74 -22.89 7.33
C GLN A 93 2.96 -22.08 6.88
N ARG A 94 4.02 -22.77 6.46
CA ARG A 94 5.28 -22.13 6.02
C ARG A 94 5.29 -21.81 4.54
N SER A 95 4.61 -22.60 3.70
CA SER A 95 4.66 -22.41 2.26
C SER A 95 3.56 -21.48 1.80
N TYR A 96 3.92 -20.66 0.81
CA TYR A 96 2.97 -19.82 0.10
C TYR A 96 1.90 -20.67 -0.59
N GLU A 97 2.28 -21.83 -1.16
CA GLU A 97 1.36 -22.78 -1.78
C GLU A 97 0.27 -23.31 -0.84
N SER A 98 0.63 -23.68 0.40
CA SER A 98 -0.36 -24.13 1.39
C SER A 98 -1.35 -23.02 1.73
N TRP A 99 -0.86 -21.78 1.82
CA TRP A 99 -1.73 -20.62 2.02
C TRP A 99 -2.65 -20.37 0.82
N LYS A 100 -2.14 -20.43 -0.43
CA LYS A 100 -2.95 -20.33 -1.65
C LYS A 100 -4.08 -21.37 -1.67
N GLN A 101 -3.78 -22.63 -1.33
CA GLN A 101 -4.79 -23.71 -1.24
C GLN A 101 -5.84 -23.44 -0.17
N LYS A 102 -5.43 -22.91 0.99
CA LYS A 102 -6.38 -22.48 2.04
C LYS A 102 -7.31 -21.38 1.54
N ILE A 103 -6.79 -20.37 0.85
CA ILE A 103 -7.63 -19.30 0.29
C ILE A 103 -8.62 -19.87 -0.72
N ARG A 104 -8.13 -20.65 -1.70
CA ARG A 104 -8.96 -21.25 -2.75
C ARG A 104 -10.07 -22.13 -2.18
N SER A 105 -9.77 -22.99 -1.21
CA SER A 105 -10.75 -23.91 -0.61
C SER A 105 -11.79 -23.20 0.25
N ARG A 106 -11.44 -22.08 0.89
CA ARG A 106 -12.36 -21.30 1.72
C ARG A 106 -13.08 -20.20 0.96
N TRP A 107 -12.71 -19.93 -0.30
CA TRP A 107 -13.32 -18.85 -1.07
C TRP A 107 -14.75 -19.22 -1.46
N LYS A 108 -15.71 -18.45 -0.96
CA LYS A 108 -17.11 -18.50 -1.38
C LYS A 108 -17.39 -17.17 -2.06
N ASP A 109 -17.75 -17.22 -3.34
CA ASP A 109 -17.97 -16.04 -4.15
C ASP A 109 -19.35 -15.43 -3.83
N THR A 110 -19.44 -14.75 -2.69
CA THR A 110 -20.66 -14.07 -2.25
C THR A 110 -20.49 -12.57 -2.35
N LYS A 111 -21.57 -11.87 -2.74
CA LYS A 111 -21.58 -10.40 -2.82
C LYS A 111 -21.14 -9.75 -1.50
N LEU A 112 -21.59 -10.30 -0.37
CA LEU A 112 -21.23 -9.81 0.96
C LEU A 112 -19.72 -9.92 1.23
N ARG A 113 -19.09 -11.03 0.84
CA ARG A 113 -17.66 -11.22 1.01
C ARG A 113 -16.85 -10.27 0.12
N ASP A 114 -17.24 -10.11 -1.15
CA ASP A 114 -16.54 -9.18 -2.04
C ASP A 114 -16.69 -7.72 -1.59
N PHE A 115 -17.86 -7.36 -1.04
CA PHE A 115 -18.05 -6.05 -0.40
C PHE A 115 -17.15 -5.86 0.83
N ALA A 116 -17.12 -6.83 1.74
CA ALA A 116 -16.26 -6.77 2.93
C ALA A 116 -14.78 -6.67 2.56
N ARG A 117 -14.33 -7.45 1.56
CA ARG A 117 -12.99 -7.36 0.98
C ARG A 117 -12.70 -5.95 0.48
N LYS A 118 -13.57 -5.41 -0.38
CA LYS A 118 -13.46 -4.03 -0.91
C LYS A 118 -13.35 -3.00 0.21
N LEU A 119 -14.18 -3.11 1.26
CA LEU A 119 -14.13 -2.20 2.39
C LEU A 119 -12.76 -2.22 3.11
N MET A 120 -12.12 -3.38 3.21
CA MET A 120 -10.76 -3.48 3.77
C MET A 120 -9.72 -2.76 2.90
N HIS A 121 -9.94 -2.67 1.59
CA HIS A 121 -9.10 -1.84 0.70
C HIS A 121 -9.28 -0.35 1.00
N PHE A 122 -10.46 0.08 1.44
CA PHE A 122 -10.77 1.47 1.81
C PHE A 122 -10.47 1.83 3.27
N ALA A 123 -9.81 0.97 4.06
CA ALA A 123 -9.50 1.30 5.45
C ALA A 123 -8.69 2.61 5.61
N PHE A 124 -7.86 2.95 4.61
CA PHE A 124 -7.12 4.21 4.59
C PHE A 124 -8.03 5.44 4.41
N LEU A 125 -9.22 5.29 3.82
CA LEU A 125 -10.18 6.39 3.60
C LEU A 125 -10.65 6.99 4.92
N ILE A 126 -10.84 6.15 5.95
CA ILE A 126 -11.21 6.60 7.30
C ILE A 126 -10.12 7.52 7.87
N ILE A 127 -8.85 7.16 7.67
CA ILE A 127 -7.70 7.96 8.11
C ILE A 127 -7.66 9.29 7.34
N ILE A 128 -7.90 9.26 6.02
CA ILE A 128 -7.97 10.48 5.19
C ILE A 128 -9.09 11.41 5.67
N LEU A 129 -10.28 10.88 5.93
CA LEU A 129 -11.44 11.65 6.42
C LEU A 129 -11.15 12.29 7.77
N TYR A 130 -10.53 11.55 8.69
CA TYR A 130 -10.12 12.06 9.99
C TYR A 130 -9.15 13.24 9.85
N ILE A 131 -8.16 13.11 8.97
CA ILE A 131 -7.13 14.13 8.75
C ILE A 131 -7.70 15.37 8.07
N TRP A 132 -8.55 15.17 7.06
CA TRP A 132 -9.28 16.27 6.45
C TRP A 132 -10.02 17.09 7.50
N ASN A 133 -10.84 16.44 8.34
CA ASN A 133 -11.56 17.13 9.40
C ASN A 133 -10.64 17.79 10.43
N ARG A 134 -9.49 17.20 10.74
CA ARG A 134 -8.54 17.75 11.71
C ARG A 134 -7.88 19.04 11.19
N PHE A 135 -7.45 19.03 9.94
CA PHE A 135 -6.62 20.10 9.35
C PHE A 135 -7.43 21.15 8.58
N LYS A 136 -8.72 20.91 8.27
CA LYS A 136 -9.56 21.96 7.69
C LYS A 136 -9.65 23.20 8.60
N ASP A 137 -9.59 22.98 9.92
CA ASP A 137 -9.73 24.06 10.91
C ASP A 137 -8.39 24.44 11.57
N ASN A 138 -7.36 23.59 11.49
CA ASN A 138 -6.07 23.81 12.13
C ASN A 138 -4.93 23.63 11.10
N PRO A 139 -4.47 24.71 10.43
CA PRO A 139 -3.39 24.61 9.47
C PRO A 139 -2.04 24.28 10.14
N LEU A 140 -1.07 23.85 9.33
CA LEU A 140 0.30 23.67 9.76
C LEU A 140 0.90 24.98 10.30
N PRO A 141 1.72 24.91 11.36
CA PRO A 141 2.38 26.08 11.91
C PRO A 141 3.31 26.74 10.88
N GLY A 142 3.45 28.06 10.97
CA GLY A 142 4.34 28.84 10.11
C GLY A 142 3.72 29.29 8.78
N GLY A 143 2.44 29.69 8.78
CA GLY A 143 1.83 30.43 7.67
C GLY A 143 1.27 29.57 6.52
N TRP A 144 1.02 28.28 6.75
CA TRP A 144 0.38 27.43 5.77
C TRP A 144 -1.10 27.75 5.61
N THR A 145 -1.63 27.63 4.39
CA THR A 145 -3.07 27.65 4.16
C THR A 145 -3.71 26.38 4.71
N LYS A 146 -5.00 26.44 5.04
CA LYS A 146 -5.78 25.29 5.53
C LYS A 146 -5.81 24.19 4.47
N GLU A 147 -6.07 24.58 3.23
CA GLU A 147 -6.14 23.72 2.06
C GLU A 147 -4.77 23.08 1.79
N GLY A 148 -3.68 23.86 1.84
CA GLY A 148 -2.33 23.35 1.61
C GLY A 148 -1.87 22.36 2.68
N SER A 149 -2.25 22.60 3.95
CA SER A 149 -1.98 21.69 5.07
C SER A 149 -2.71 20.36 4.91
N ALA A 150 -4.00 20.42 4.54
CA ALA A 150 -4.81 19.24 4.32
C ALA A 150 -4.31 18.40 3.14
N VAL A 151 -4.02 19.04 2.00
CA VAL A 151 -3.46 18.35 0.82
C VAL A 151 -2.11 17.72 1.17
N TYR A 152 -1.25 18.41 1.92
CA TYR A 152 0.01 17.86 2.38
C TYR A 152 -0.16 16.56 3.18
N TYR A 153 -0.96 16.56 4.24
CA TYR A 153 -1.10 15.37 5.08
C TYR A 153 -1.81 14.22 4.37
N ILE A 154 -2.85 14.51 3.60
CA ILE A 154 -3.60 13.49 2.87
C ILE A 154 -2.70 12.85 1.82
N SER A 155 -1.94 13.66 1.07
CA SER A 155 -1.02 13.15 0.05
C SER A 155 0.11 12.31 0.67
N ASN A 156 0.69 12.72 1.81
CA ASN A 156 1.72 11.94 2.50
C ASN A 156 1.22 10.59 2.97
N ILE A 157 0.06 10.55 3.63
CA ILE A 157 -0.48 9.28 4.12
C ILE A 157 -0.88 8.38 2.99
N PHE A 158 -1.49 8.93 1.95
CA PHE A 158 -1.86 8.16 0.78
C PHE A 158 -0.64 7.58 0.05
N TYR A 159 0.41 8.38 -0.12
CA TYR A 159 1.67 7.95 -0.70
C TYR A 159 2.34 6.86 0.17
N GLY A 160 2.34 7.04 1.49
CA GLY A 160 2.80 6.04 2.46
C GLY A 160 2.03 4.73 2.35
N PHE A 161 0.70 4.77 2.31
CA PHE A 161 -0.15 3.58 2.10
C PHE A 161 0.15 2.89 0.76
N THR A 162 0.35 3.67 -0.30
CA THR A 162 0.71 3.14 -1.63
C THR A 162 2.02 2.35 -1.57
N ILE A 163 3.04 2.89 -0.89
CA ILE A 163 4.31 2.19 -0.66
C ILE A 163 4.08 0.91 0.16
N VAL A 164 3.34 1.01 1.27
CA VAL A 164 3.10 -0.11 2.18
C VAL A 164 2.40 -1.27 1.47
N MET A 165 1.31 -1.00 0.73
CA MET A 165 0.57 -2.03 0.00
C MET A 165 1.40 -2.67 -1.10
N THR A 166 2.21 -1.87 -1.80
CA THR A 166 3.12 -2.36 -2.84
C THR A 166 4.22 -3.24 -2.26
N LEU A 167 4.87 -2.81 -1.17
CA LEU A 167 5.89 -3.59 -0.48
C LEU A 167 5.31 -4.89 0.07
N PHE A 168 4.12 -4.83 0.65
CA PHE A 168 3.39 -6.00 1.12
C PHE A 168 3.20 -7.03 -0.01
N ASP A 169 2.77 -6.62 -1.21
CA ASP A 169 2.63 -7.53 -2.34
C ASP A 169 3.96 -8.11 -2.82
N ILE A 170 5.02 -7.30 -2.88
CA ILE A 170 6.36 -7.80 -3.22
C ILE A 170 6.79 -8.86 -2.21
N LEU A 171 6.70 -8.57 -0.91
CA LEU A 171 7.09 -9.49 0.15
C LEU A 171 6.23 -10.75 0.16
N ARG A 172 4.92 -10.64 -0.13
CA ARG A 172 4.02 -11.80 -0.26
C ARG A 172 4.49 -12.75 -1.35
N LEU A 173 4.70 -12.20 -2.54
CA LEU A 173 4.98 -13.01 -3.71
C LEU A 173 6.42 -13.54 -3.75
N SER A 174 7.35 -12.91 -3.04
CA SER A 174 8.78 -13.30 -3.07
C SER A 174 9.32 -13.88 -1.74
N HIS A 175 8.75 -13.48 -0.61
CA HIS A 175 9.30 -13.76 0.72
C HIS A 175 8.21 -14.05 1.76
N TRP A 176 7.18 -14.83 1.41
CA TRP A 176 6.04 -15.16 2.30
C TRP A 176 6.43 -15.57 3.73
N LYS A 177 7.58 -16.24 3.88
CA LYS A 177 8.13 -16.68 5.18
C LYS A 177 8.47 -15.52 6.12
N LEU A 178 8.53 -14.28 5.65
CA LEU A 178 8.79 -13.10 6.49
C LEU A 178 7.54 -12.60 7.21
N PHE A 179 6.33 -12.97 6.77
CA PHE A 179 5.12 -12.48 7.41
C PHE A 179 4.78 -13.20 8.72
N GLY A 180 4.44 -12.41 9.74
CA GLY A 180 3.82 -12.83 10.99
C GLY A 180 2.33 -13.13 10.84
N MET A 181 1.60 -13.29 11.94
CA MET A 181 0.18 -13.66 11.89
C MET A 181 -0.68 -12.52 11.35
N PHE A 182 -0.44 -11.29 11.82
CA PHE A 182 -1.26 -10.14 11.45
C PHE A 182 -1.24 -9.84 9.94
N PRO A 183 -0.08 -9.72 9.26
CA PRO A 183 -0.08 -9.48 7.81
C PRO A 183 -0.72 -10.61 7.00
N ARG A 184 -0.62 -11.86 7.46
CA ARG A 184 -1.27 -13.01 6.81
C ARG A 184 -2.78 -12.98 6.99
N PHE A 185 -3.25 -12.67 8.20
CA PHE A 185 -4.67 -12.48 8.46
C PHE A 185 -5.25 -11.36 7.58
N TRP A 186 -4.54 -10.23 7.48
CA TRP A 186 -4.91 -9.16 6.57
C TRP A 186 -4.96 -9.66 5.11
N ALA A 187 -3.92 -10.39 4.66
CA ALA A 187 -3.90 -10.99 3.32
C ALA A 187 -5.15 -11.86 3.03
N GLU A 188 -5.57 -12.65 4.02
CA GLU A 188 -6.74 -13.55 3.92
C GLU A 188 -8.06 -12.79 3.73
N LEU A 189 -8.16 -11.57 4.25
CA LEU A 189 -9.34 -10.71 4.11
C LEU A 189 -9.36 -9.92 2.80
N MET A 190 -8.19 -9.63 2.23
CA MET A 190 -8.04 -8.68 1.11
C MET A 190 -7.95 -9.33 -0.27
N ILE A 191 -7.39 -10.54 -0.34
CA ILE A 191 -6.91 -11.13 -1.60
C ILE A 191 -7.91 -12.19 -2.09
N LYS A 192 -8.35 -12.04 -3.34
CA LYS A 192 -9.17 -13.06 -4.02
C LYS A 192 -8.31 -14.14 -4.67
N PRO A 193 -8.85 -15.32 -4.99
CA PRO A 193 -8.11 -16.41 -5.61
C PRO A 193 -7.35 -16.03 -6.89
N SER A 194 -7.89 -15.12 -7.70
CA SER A 194 -7.26 -14.64 -8.95
C SER A 194 -6.14 -13.62 -8.74
N GLU A 195 -5.91 -13.16 -7.51
CA GLU A 195 -4.82 -12.23 -7.12
C GLU A 195 -3.70 -12.97 -6.36
N LEU A 196 -3.79 -14.29 -6.21
CA LEU A 196 -2.80 -15.06 -5.47
C LEU A 196 -1.44 -15.10 -6.16
N ASP A 197 -1.40 -14.94 -7.49
CA ASP A 197 -0.16 -15.11 -8.27
C ASP A 197 0.28 -13.79 -8.95
N THR A 198 -0.34 -12.66 -8.58
CA THR A 198 -0.03 -11.31 -9.05
C THR A 198 -0.32 -10.29 -7.94
N PHE A 199 -0.15 -9.00 -8.19
CA PHE A 199 -0.46 -7.96 -7.22
C PHE A 199 -1.97 -7.89 -6.94
N ASN A 200 -2.32 -7.54 -5.71
CA ASN A 200 -3.72 -7.41 -5.30
C ASN A 200 -4.32 -6.10 -5.83
N SER A 201 -5.64 -5.96 -5.75
CA SER A 201 -6.33 -4.75 -6.25
C SER A 201 -6.03 -3.47 -5.47
N SER A 202 -5.48 -3.53 -4.25
CA SER A 202 -5.25 -2.34 -3.42
C SER A 202 -4.19 -1.42 -4.02
N SER A 203 -3.05 -1.96 -4.48
CA SER A 203 -2.00 -1.15 -5.11
C SER A 203 -2.48 -0.36 -6.33
N PRO A 204 -3.10 -0.96 -7.36
CA PRO A 204 -3.62 -0.22 -8.51
C PRO A 204 -4.76 0.74 -8.12
N MET A 205 -5.61 0.37 -7.16
CA MET A 205 -6.67 1.27 -6.66
C MET A 205 -6.07 2.53 -6.04
N LEU A 206 -5.06 2.40 -5.16
CA LEU A 206 -4.36 3.55 -4.59
C LEU A 206 -3.65 4.36 -5.69
N LEU A 207 -2.95 3.71 -6.62
CA LEU A 207 -2.25 4.44 -7.68
C LEU A 207 -3.18 5.25 -8.59
N THR A 208 -4.39 4.73 -8.85
CA THR A 208 -5.42 5.41 -9.67
C THR A 208 -6.15 6.52 -8.92
N MET A 209 -6.20 6.46 -7.60
CA MET A 209 -6.79 7.50 -6.74
C MET A 209 -5.85 8.69 -6.51
N PHE A 210 -4.55 8.51 -6.71
CA PHE A 210 -3.54 9.54 -6.49
C PHE A 210 -3.83 10.87 -7.19
N PRO A 211 -4.19 10.92 -8.49
CA PRO A 211 -4.47 12.18 -9.19
C PRO A 211 -5.59 12.99 -8.54
N PHE A 212 -6.60 12.35 -7.96
CA PHE A 212 -7.76 13.02 -7.38
C PHE A 212 -7.44 13.67 -6.03
N ILE A 213 -6.49 13.11 -5.29
CA ILE A 213 -5.95 13.73 -4.07
C ILE A 213 -5.22 15.03 -4.41
N LEU A 214 -4.60 15.10 -5.59
CA LEU A 214 -3.90 16.29 -6.08
C LEU A 214 -4.85 17.47 -6.33
N PHE A 215 -6.09 17.20 -6.74
CA PHE A 215 -7.13 18.23 -6.91
C PHE A 215 -7.80 18.64 -5.61
N GLY A 216 -7.40 18.03 -4.50
CA GLY A 216 -7.88 18.32 -3.17
C GLY A 216 -9.02 17.41 -2.70
N PRO A 217 -9.30 17.40 -1.39
CA PRO A 217 -10.20 16.42 -0.78
C PRO A 217 -11.64 16.44 -1.31
N PRO A 218 -12.26 17.59 -1.66
CA PRO A 218 -13.59 17.59 -2.26
C PRO A 218 -13.67 16.80 -3.58
N VAL A 219 -12.69 16.96 -4.48
CA VAL A 219 -12.67 16.22 -5.75
C VAL A 219 -12.42 14.73 -5.51
N PHE A 220 -11.52 14.41 -4.57
CA PHE A 220 -11.27 13.04 -4.14
C PHE A 220 -12.54 12.36 -3.60
N PHE A 221 -13.33 13.03 -2.76
CA PHE A 221 -14.58 12.46 -2.23
C PHE A 221 -15.68 12.30 -3.28
N CYS A 222 -15.63 12.99 -4.42
CA CYS A 222 -16.59 12.80 -5.50
C CYS A 222 -16.33 11.55 -6.35
N VAL A 223 -15.13 10.97 -6.28
CA VAL A 223 -14.70 9.86 -7.15
C VAL A 223 -14.45 8.54 -6.41
N VAL A 224 -14.55 8.58 -5.08
CA VAL A 224 -14.40 7.43 -4.18
C VAL A 224 -15.78 6.97 -3.71
#